data_AF-A0A7J6EU46-F1
#
_entry.id   AF-A0A7J6EU46-F1
#
_cell.length_a   1.000
_cell.length_b   1.000
_cell.length_c   1.000
_cell.angle_alpha   90.00
_cell.angle_beta   90.00
_cell.angle_gamma   90.00
#
_symmetry.space_group_name_H-M   'P 1'
#
loop_
_entity.id
_entity.type
_entity.pdbx_description
1 polymer ?
#
loop_
_entity_poly.entity_id
_entity_poly.type
_entity_poly.pdbx_seq_one_letter_code
_entity_poly.pdbx_strand_id
1 'polypeptide(L)'
;MATTAFHQTIGTFQSHGHINKPGIRKEIGDVAMRLPLKSFKLELGLSKRACFSRNLGVIKSSASQSSVADQVLSPSNKNTSEPRKKSKEAALILIRHGESLWNEKNLFTGCVDVPLTKKGVEEAIEAGKRISNIPIDMIYTSALIRAQMTAMLAMTQHRRKKVPIVIHNESEQARKWSEIFSEDTKKQSIPVVQAWQLNERMYGDLQGLNKQETADRYGKEQVHEWRRSYDIPPPNGESLEMCAERAVAYFKEEIEPQLLTGKNVMIAAHGNSLRSIIMYLDKLTSQEVISLELSTGIPMLYIFKEGRFIRRGSPVAPSEAGVYAYTRTLALYRQKLDEMFT
;
A
#
# COMPACT_ATOMS: atom_id res chain seq x y z
N MET A 1 22.14 11.43 67.64
CA MET A 1 23.59 11.69 67.42
C MET A 1 24.12 10.66 66.43
N ALA A 2 25.14 11.07 65.67
CA ALA A 2 25.73 10.47 64.47
C ALA A 2 25.87 8.94 64.39
N THR A 3 25.70 8.43 63.17
CA THR A 3 26.39 7.28 62.53
C THR A 3 25.88 7.21 61.08
N THR A 4 26.62 7.04 59.98
CA THR A 4 28.04 6.83 59.66
C THR A 4 28.10 6.97 58.13
N ALA A 5 29.06 7.73 57.61
CA ALA A 5 29.32 7.82 56.17
C ALA A 5 30.26 6.68 55.74
N PHE A 6 29.94 5.99 54.65
CA PHE A 6 30.90 5.22 53.87
C PHE A 6 30.84 5.71 52.42
N HIS A 7 31.96 6.26 51.96
CA HIS A 7 32.20 6.54 50.55
C HIS A 7 32.48 5.25 49.80
N GLN A 8 31.86 5.07 48.62
CA GLN A 8 32.50 4.35 47.52
C GLN A 8 32.32 5.11 46.21
N THR A 9 33.40 5.03 45.44
CA THR A 9 33.83 5.76 44.25
C THR A 9 32.88 5.62 43.07
N ILE A 10 32.62 6.72 42.34
CA ILE A 10 31.92 6.70 41.06
C ILE A 10 32.88 6.18 39.99
N GLY A 11 32.57 5.01 39.44
CA GLY A 11 33.20 4.46 38.26
C GLY A 11 32.71 5.16 37.00
N THR A 12 33.67 5.57 36.17
CA THR A 12 33.51 6.02 34.78
C THR A 12 32.88 4.94 33.92
N PHE A 13 31.77 5.26 33.25
CA PHE A 13 31.26 4.50 32.11
C PHE A 13 31.59 5.25 30.82
N GLN A 14 32.53 4.71 30.05
CA GLN A 14 32.71 4.99 28.63
C GLN A 14 31.71 4.15 27.84
N SER A 15 30.91 4.76 26.96
CA SER A 15 30.24 4.03 25.88
C SER A 15 31.08 4.15 24.62
N HIS A 16 31.66 3.03 24.19
CA HIS A 16 32.28 2.90 22.87
C HIS A 16 31.20 2.86 21.79
N GLY A 17 31.10 3.92 20.99
CA GLY A 17 30.40 3.92 19.72
C GLY A 17 31.42 3.79 18.59
N HIS A 18 31.52 2.62 17.97
CA HIS A 18 32.33 2.42 16.78
C HIS A 18 31.45 2.58 15.54
N ILE A 19 31.57 3.71 14.84
CA ILE A 19 31.10 3.88 13.46
C ILE A 19 32.33 4.07 12.59
N ASN A 20 32.57 3.13 11.68
CA ASN A 20 33.61 3.19 10.66
C ASN A 20 33.08 3.97 9.45
N LYS A 21 33.71 5.11 9.11
CA LYS A 21 34.21 5.45 7.76
C LYS A 21 35.08 6.71 7.80
N PRO A 22 36.08 6.84 6.90
CA PRO A 22 37.20 7.75 7.07
C PRO A 22 37.06 9.09 6.32
N GLY A 23 37.70 10.12 6.87
CA GLY A 23 38.24 11.24 6.09
C GLY A 23 37.36 12.48 5.99
N ILE A 24 37.60 13.46 6.86
CA ILE A 24 37.97 14.86 6.55
C ILE A 24 37.94 15.65 7.87
N ARG A 25 39.13 16.16 8.26
CA ARG A 25 39.32 17.08 9.39
C ARG A 25 38.77 18.46 9.03
N LYS A 26 37.97 19.04 9.92
CA LYS A 26 37.88 20.50 10.08
C LYS A 26 37.65 20.85 11.55
N GLU A 27 38.58 21.62 12.10
CA GLU A 27 38.56 22.16 13.45
C GLU A 27 37.43 23.19 13.60
N ILE A 28 36.63 23.08 14.67
CA ILE A 28 35.76 24.16 15.13
C ILE A 28 35.87 24.21 16.66
N GLY A 29 36.30 25.38 17.15
CA GLY A 29 36.64 25.65 18.55
C GLY A 29 35.45 25.72 19.50
N ASP A 30 35.78 25.53 20.77
CA ASP A 30 34.86 25.58 21.91
C ASP A 30 34.26 26.98 22.11
N VAL A 31 32.92 27.05 22.09
CA VAL A 31 32.18 28.18 22.66
C VAL A 31 31.30 27.65 23.78
N ALA A 32 31.69 27.97 25.02
CA ALA A 32 30.91 27.69 26.21
C ALA A 32 29.81 28.75 26.37
N MET A 33 28.55 28.35 26.25
CA MET A 33 27.38 29.17 26.61
C MET A 33 26.65 28.50 27.78
N ARG A 34 26.72 29.12 28.97
CA ARG A 34 25.93 28.74 30.15
C ARG A 34 24.55 29.39 30.06
N LEU A 35 23.49 28.59 30.15
CA LEU A 35 22.12 29.04 30.38
C LEU A 35 21.53 28.29 31.59
N PRO A 36 20.77 28.96 32.48
CA PRO A 36 20.27 28.34 33.71
C PRO A 36 19.01 27.52 33.44
N LEU A 37 18.98 26.28 33.95
CA LEU A 37 17.77 25.45 33.97
C LEU A 37 16.77 26.00 34.98
N LYS A 38 15.57 26.37 34.51
CA LYS A 38 14.37 26.45 35.35
C LYS A 38 13.76 25.05 35.48
N SER A 39 13.49 24.69 36.73
CA SER A 39 12.84 23.48 37.24
C SER A 39 11.72 22.91 36.36
N PHE A 40 11.87 21.64 35.94
CA PHE A 40 10.76 20.79 35.51
C PHE A 40 10.55 19.65 36.51
N LYS A 41 9.31 19.53 36.98
CA LYS A 41 8.82 18.51 37.90
C LYS A 41 8.48 17.26 37.08
N LEU A 42 9.14 16.15 37.36
CA LEU A 42 8.89 14.85 36.73
C LEU A 42 7.96 14.03 37.65
N GLU A 43 6.73 13.78 37.23
CA GLU A 43 5.85 12.82 37.88
C GLU A 43 5.99 11.45 37.18
N LEU A 44 6.51 10.47 37.92
CA LEU A 44 6.63 9.08 37.50
C LEU A 44 5.33 8.33 37.87
N GLY A 45 4.44 8.16 36.88
CA GLY A 45 3.31 7.24 36.99
C GLY A 45 3.73 5.80 36.68
N LEU A 46 3.82 4.95 37.70
CA LEU A 46 3.96 3.50 37.57
C LEU A 46 2.70 2.90 36.94
N SER A 47 2.79 2.40 35.71
CA SER A 47 1.77 1.49 35.16
C SER A 47 2.36 0.10 34.97
N LYS A 48 1.72 -0.87 35.63
CA LYS A 48 2.06 -2.30 35.66
C LYS A 48 1.35 -3.03 34.52
N ARG A 49 2.09 -4.02 33.97
CA ARG A 49 1.68 -5.25 33.25
C ARG A 49 1.46 -5.14 31.74
N ALA A 50 2.48 -5.64 31.01
CA ALA A 50 2.27 -6.46 29.82
C ALA A 50 3.05 -7.78 30.01
N CYS A 51 2.31 -8.88 29.91
CA CYS A 51 2.80 -10.26 29.94
C CYS A 51 3.45 -10.58 28.59
N PHE A 52 4.75 -10.88 28.58
CA PHE A 52 5.43 -11.44 27.41
C PHE A 52 5.75 -12.91 27.69
N SER A 53 5.03 -13.82 27.04
CA SER A 53 5.43 -15.22 26.95
C SER A 53 6.64 -15.35 26.02
N ARG A 54 7.82 -15.54 26.61
CA ARG A 54 9.01 -15.98 25.88
C ARG A 54 8.97 -17.51 25.74
N ASN A 55 8.83 -18.01 24.53
CA ASN A 55 9.12 -19.42 24.24
C ASN A 55 10.64 -19.61 24.22
N LEU A 56 11.17 -20.29 25.23
CA LEU A 56 12.51 -20.88 25.20
C LEU A 56 12.48 -22.14 24.34
N GLY A 57 13.15 -22.12 23.19
CA GLY A 57 13.48 -23.33 22.43
C GLY A 57 14.71 -23.99 23.03
N VAL A 58 14.55 -25.18 23.61
CA VAL A 58 15.64 -26.04 24.07
C VAL A 58 16.20 -26.79 22.87
N ILE A 59 17.46 -26.53 22.54
CA ILE A 59 18.24 -27.32 21.58
C ILE A 59 18.73 -28.57 22.31
N LYS A 60 18.30 -29.75 21.85
CA LYS A 60 18.92 -31.04 22.22
C LYS A 60 19.47 -31.70 20.96
N SER A 61 20.79 -31.82 20.91
CA SER A 61 21.54 -32.66 19.99
C SER A 61 21.57 -34.10 20.49
N SER A 62 21.38 -35.08 19.59
CA SER A 62 21.87 -36.45 19.78
C SER A 62 22.31 -37.02 18.44
N ALA A 63 23.48 -37.66 18.45
CA ALA A 63 24.14 -38.24 17.31
C ALA A 63 23.73 -39.71 17.07
N SER A 64 23.83 -40.07 15.79
CA SER A 64 24.12 -41.38 15.16
C SER A 64 23.34 -42.64 15.56
N GLN A 65 22.78 -43.32 14.55
CA GLN A 65 23.39 -44.54 13.99
C GLN A 65 22.70 -44.98 12.69
N SER A 66 23.55 -45.40 11.74
CA SER A 66 23.22 -46.03 10.48
C SER A 66 22.90 -47.52 10.66
N SER A 67 21.85 -48.01 10.02
CA SER A 67 21.76 -49.42 9.64
C SER A 67 20.89 -49.58 8.40
N VAL A 68 21.49 -50.17 7.37
CA VAL A 68 20.89 -50.58 6.11
C VAL A 68 20.15 -51.90 6.33
N ALA A 69 18.87 -51.97 5.99
CA ALA A 69 18.19 -53.22 5.63
C ALA A 69 16.93 -52.92 4.82
N ASP A 70 16.89 -53.46 3.60
CA ASP A 70 15.75 -53.48 2.70
C ASP A 70 14.56 -54.21 3.31
N GLN A 71 13.37 -53.60 3.30
CA GLN A 71 12.10 -54.29 3.42
C GLN A 71 11.06 -53.71 2.45
N VAL A 72 10.89 -54.48 1.37
CA VAL A 72 9.64 -54.83 0.67
C VAL A 72 8.48 -53.81 0.78
N LEU A 73 8.23 -53.13 -0.34
CA LEU A 73 7.05 -52.32 -0.59
C LEU A 73 5.76 -53.15 -0.42
N SER A 74 4.87 -52.67 0.45
CA SER A 74 3.45 -52.99 0.45
C SER A 74 2.66 -51.67 0.40
N PRO A 75 1.62 -51.54 -0.44
CA PRO A 75 0.92 -50.27 -0.62
C PRO A 75 0.03 -50.01 0.61
N SER A 76 0.53 -49.22 1.56
CA SER A 76 -0.32 -48.73 2.64
C SER A 76 -1.24 -47.63 2.10
N ASN A 77 -2.52 -47.97 2.03
CA ASN A 77 -3.63 -47.09 1.73
C ASN A 77 -3.75 -46.04 2.85
N LYS A 78 -2.96 -44.96 2.76
CA LYS A 78 -3.16 -43.77 3.61
C LYS A 78 -4.03 -42.77 2.87
N ASN A 79 -5.34 -42.99 2.94
CA ASN A 79 -6.31 -41.91 2.85
C ASN A 79 -6.21 -41.04 4.11
N THR A 80 -5.12 -40.31 4.25
CA THR A 80 -5.09 -39.12 5.10
C THR A 80 -5.59 -37.97 4.24
N SER A 81 -6.90 -37.79 4.19
CA SER A 81 -7.48 -36.53 3.75
C SER A 81 -7.13 -35.48 4.80
N GLU A 82 -5.93 -34.93 4.72
CA GLU A 82 -5.69 -33.59 5.23
C GLU A 82 -6.79 -32.69 4.65
N PRO A 83 -7.45 -31.85 5.46
CA PRO A 83 -8.44 -30.94 4.94
C PRO A 83 -7.71 -30.03 3.96
N ARG A 84 -7.92 -30.24 2.65
CA ARG A 84 -7.33 -29.43 1.57
C ARG A 84 -7.55 -27.98 1.97
N LYS A 85 -6.48 -27.30 2.37
CA LYS A 85 -6.47 -25.89 2.78
C LYS A 85 -7.11 -25.13 1.61
N LYS A 86 -8.38 -24.74 1.73
CA LYS A 86 -9.11 -24.06 0.64
C LYS A 86 -8.23 -22.89 0.23
N SER A 87 -7.69 -22.92 -0.99
CA SER A 87 -6.90 -21.79 -1.48
C SER A 87 -7.82 -20.59 -1.53
N LYS A 88 -7.54 -19.62 -0.65
CA LYS A 88 -8.30 -18.38 -0.60
C LYS A 88 -7.97 -17.59 -1.85
N GLU A 89 -9.01 -17.13 -2.49
CA GLU A 89 -8.95 -16.35 -3.71
C GLU A 89 -9.55 -14.98 -3.42
N ALA A 90 -8.92 -13.94 -3.96
CA ALA A 90 -9.33 -12.56 -3.75
C ALA A 90 -9.26 -11.77 -5.06
N ALA A 91 -10.16 -10.81 -5.23
CA ALA A 91 -10.08 -9.82 -6.30
C ALA A 91 -9.24 -8.62 -5.88
N LEU A 92 -8.38 -8.16 -6.79
CA LEU A 92 -7.67 -6.89 -6.69
C LEU A 92 -8.07 -6.01 -7.88
N ILE A 93 -8.64 -4.85 -7.59
CA ILE A 93 -9.08 -3.88 -8.60
C ILE A 93 -8.15 -2.66 -8.51
N LEU A 94 -7.50 -2.30 -9.61
CA LEU A 94 -6.69 -1.09 -9.72
C LEU A 94 -7.42 -0.06 -10.58
N ILE A 95 -7.54 1.18 -10.13
CA ILE A 95 -8.22 2.25 -10.86
C ILE A 95 -7.33 3.48 -10.87
N ARG A 96 -6.87 3.89 -12.06
CA ARG A 96 -6.29 5.22 -12.22
C ARG A 96 -7.41 6.24 -12.11
N HIS A 97 -7.20 7.31 -11.35
CA HIS A 97 -8.18 8.39 -11.25
C HIS A 97 -8.62 8.92 -12.62
N GLY A 98 -9.84 9.49 -12.67
CA GLY A 98 -10.33 10.17 -13.84
C GLY A 98 -9.50 11.41 -14.23
N GLU A 99 -9.78 12.01 -15.38
CA GLU A 99 -9.12 13.24 -15.82
C GLU A 99 -9.21 14.36 -14.75
N SER A 100 -8.07 15.00 -14.44
CA SER A 100 -8.01 16.14 -13.53
C SER A 100 -7.99 17.48 -14.27
N LEU A 101 -8.31 18.58 -13.56
CA LEU A 101 -8.27 19.94 -14.13
C LEU A 101 -6.91 20.29 -14.76
N TRP A 102 -5.82 19.71 -14.27
CA TRP A 102 -4.48 19.92 -14.82
C TRP A 102 -4.12 18.94 -15.92
N ASN A 103 -4.75 17.76 -15.97
CA ASN A 103 -4.62 16.88 -17.12
C ASN A 103 -5.25 17.52 -18.37
N GLU A 104 -6.44 18.08 -18.22
CA GLU A 104 -7.14 18.85 -19.27
C GLU A 104 -6.28 20.02 -19.80
N LYS A 105 -5.63 20.76 -18.89
CA LYS A 105 -4.74 21.88 -19.24
C LYS A 105 -3.33 21.46 -19.69
N ASN A 106 -3.09 20.16 -19.85
CA ASN A 106 -1.78 19.60 -20.21
C ASN A 106 -0.62 20.04 -19.30
N LEU A 107 -0.87 20.18 -17.99
CA LEU A 107 0.14 20.55 -16.99
C LEU A 107 0.75 19.30 -16.33
N PHE A 108 1.99 19.42 -15.86
CA PHE A 108 2.56 18.44 -14.93
C PHE A 108 1.91 18.59 -13.55
N THR A 109 1.29 17.54 -13.04
CA THR A 109 0.56 17.61 -11.76
C THR A 109 1.39 17.12 -10.58
N GLY A 110 1.94 15.90 -10.66
CA GLY A 110 2.64 15.27 -9.54
C GLY A 110 1.81 15.24 -8.27
N CYS A 111 2.40 15.67 -7.16
CA CYS A 111 1.77 15.65 -5.85
C CYS A 111 0.87 16.87 -5.57
N VAL A 112 0.72 17.81 -6.52
CA VAL A 112 -0.20 18.93 -6.36
C VAL A 112 -1.64 18.42 -6.31
N ASP A 113 -2.40 18.88 -5.32
CA ASP A 113 -3.73 18.37 -5.05
C ASP A 113 -4.80 19.12 -5.84
N VAL A 114 -5.14 18.57 -7.01
CA VAL A 114 -6.14 19.11 -7.93
C VAL A 114 -7.33 18.15 -8.07
N PRO A 115 -8.55 18.68 -8.22
CA PRO A 115 -9.75 17.86 -8.36
C PRO A 115 -9.92 17.30 -9.79
N LEU A 116 -10.89 16.40 -9.93
CA LEU A 116 -11.35 15.87 -11.21
C LEU A 116 -12.07 16.94 -12.05
N THR A 117 -12.03 16.81 -13.38
CA THR A 117 -12.93 17.52 -14.29
C THR A 117 -14.33 16.89 -14.23
N LYS A 118 -15.32 17.52 -14.90
CA LYS A 118 -16.64 16.89 -15.10
C LYS A 118 -16.51 15.54 -15.82
N LYS A 119 -15.68 15.49 -16.86
CA LYS A 119 -15.34 14.25 -17.57
C LYS A 119 -14.67 13.23 -16.64
N GLY A 120 -13.73 13.65 -15.80
CA GLY A 120 -13.11 12.76 -14.81
C GLY A 120 -14.09 12.17 -13.79
N VAL A 121 -15.13 12.94 -13.41
CA VAL A 121 -16.23 12.44 -12.58
C VAL A 121 -17.05 11.37 -13.31
N GLU A 122 -17.39 11.60 -14.59
CA GLU A 122 -18.10 10.63 -15.42
C GLU A 122 -17.28 9.34 -15.62
N GLU A 123 -15.97 9.47 -15.85
CA GLU A 123 -15.03 8.35 -15.93
C GLU A 123 -15.04 7.51 -14.63
N ALA A 124 -15.05 8.16 -13.46
CA ALA A 124 -15.12 7.46 -12.17
C ALA A 124 -16.46 6.73 -11.95
N ILE A 125 -17.57 7.36 -12.36
CA ILE A 125 -18.91 6.74 -12.32
C ILE A 125 -18.94 5.51 -13.24
N GLU A 126 -18.41 5.63 -14.45
CA GLU A 126 -18.35 4.52 -15.41
C GLU A 126 -17.47 3.37 -14.90
N ALA A 127 -16.33 3.68 -14.28
CA ALA A 127 -15.50 2.70 -13.58
C ALA A 127 -16.31 1.93 -12.52
N GLY A 128 -17.12 2.66 -11.74
CA GLY A 128 -18.01 2.09 -10.73
C GLY A 128 -19.02 1.11 -11.29
N LYS A 129 -19.68 1.46 -12.41
CA LYS A 129 -20.60 0.55 -13.10
C LYS A 129 -19.89 -0.73 -13.53
N ARG A 130 -18.71 -0.60 -14.15
CA ARG A 130 -17.89 -1.74 -14.60
C ARG A 130 -17.47 -2.68 -13.49
N ILE A 131 -17.33 -2.22 -12.25
CA ILE A 131 -16.95 -3.09 -11.12
C ILE A 131 -18.12 -3.44 -10.19
N SER A 132 -19.35 -3.02 -10.52
CA SER A 132 -20.51 -3.08 -9.63
C SER A 132 -20.92 -4.48 -9.16
N ASN A 133 -20.45 -5.53 -9.84
CA ASN A 133 -20.69 -6.95 -9.55
C ASN A 133 -19.48 -7.65 -8.89
N ILE A 134 -18.39 -6.94 -8.61
CA ILE A 134 -17.19 -7.50 -8.00
C ILE A 134 -17.22 -7.18 -6.51
N PRO A 135 -17.06 -8.15 -5.59
CA PRO A 135 -17.04 -7.84 -4.17
C PRO A 135 -15.86 -6.92 -3.82
N ILE A 136 -16.09 -5.98 -2.91
CA ILE A 136 -15.07 -5.08 -2.37
C ILE A 136 -15.23 -5.07 -0.85
N ASP A 137 -14.18 -5.47 -0.14
CA ASP A 137 -14.14 -5.53 1.32
C ASP A 137 -13.26 -4.40 1.89
N MET A 138 -12.35 -3.85 1.09
CA MET A 138 -11.47 -2.76 1.51
C MET A 138 -11.02 -1.91 0.34
N ILE A 139 -10.83 -0.61 0.60
CA ILE A 139 -10.41 0.36 -0.42
C ILE A 139 -9.14 1.05 0.06
N TYR A 140 -8.17 1.17 -0.83
CA TYR A 140 -7.00 2.01 -0.64
C TYR A 140 -7.02 3.15 -1.65
N THR A 141 -6.63 4.33 -1.20
CA THR A 141 -6.50 5.52 -2.03
C THR A 141 -5.17 6.21 -1.77
N SER A 142 -4.71 7.00 -2.72
CA SER A 142 -3.67 7.98 -2.40
C SER A 142 -4.21 9.08 -1.47
N ALA A 143 -3.32 9.90 -0.94
CA ALA A 143 -3.70 11.07 -0.15
C ALA A 143 -4.28 12.22 -1.02
N LEU A 144 -4.29 12.10 -2.35
CA LEU A 144 -4.70 13.16 -3.26
C LEU A 144 -6.18 13.07 -3.62
N ILE A 145 -6.87 14.21 -3.62
CA ILE A 145 -8.33 14.31 -3.71
C ILE A 145 -8.89 13.63 -4.95
N ARG A 146 -8.23 13.73 -6.10
CA ARG A 146 -8.68 13.10 -7.35
C ARG A 146 -8.78 11.58 -7.29
N ALA A 147 -7.88 10.92 -6.53
CA ALA A 147 -7.94 9.47 -6.34
C ALA A 147 -9.07 9.10 -5.37
N GLN A 148 -9.21 9.88 -4.28
CA GLN A 148 -10.29 9.71 -3.32
C GLN A 148 -11.67 9.91 -3.95
N MET A 149 -11.86 10.99 -4.71
CA MET A 149 -13.07 11.26 -5.49
C MET A 149 -13.41 10.08 -6.40
N THR A 150 -12.41 9.55 -7.12
CA THR A 150 -12.61 8.41 -8.01
C THR A 150 -13.13 7.18 -7.27
N ALA A 151 -12.51 6.82 -6.14
CA ALA A 151 -12.97 5.69 -5.33
C ALA A 151 -14.40 5.88 -4.81
N MET A 152 -14.70 7.04 -4.24
CA MET A 152 -16.02 7.31 -3.66
C MET A 152 -17.12 7.31 -4.73
N LEU A 153 -16.87 8.00 -5.86
CA LEU A 153 -17.80 8.05 -6.98
C LEU A 153 -18.05 6.66 -7.58
N ALA A 154 -17.00 5.85 -7.76
CA ALA A 154 -17.14 4.48 -8.23
C ALA A 154 -18.03 3.64 -7.30
N MET A 155 -17.85 3.79 -5.99
CA MET A 155 -18.64 3.06 -4.99
C MET A 155 -20.12 3.47 -4.95
N THR A 156 -20.49 4.68 -5.40
CA THR A 156 -21.91 5.06 -5.53
C THR A 156 -22.69 4.19 -6.52
N GLN A 157 -21.99 3.55 -7.46
CA GLN A 157 -22.58 2.70 -8.50
C GLN A 157 -22.56 1.21 -8.12
N HIS A 158 -21.96 0.85 -7.00
CA HIS A 158 -21.74 -0.54 -6.62
C HIS A 158 -23.03 -1.21 -6.10
N ARG A 159 -23.41 -2.38 -6.62
CA ARG A 159 -24.72 -3.01 -6.33
C ARG A 159 -24.94 -3.38 -4.87
N ARG A 160 -23.87 -3.76 -4.16
CA ARG A 160 -23.96 -4.14 -2.74
C ARG A 160 -24.39 -2.97 -1.83
N LYS A 161 -24.30 -1.72 -2.31
CA LYS A 161 -24.66 -0.49 -1.57
C LYS A 161 -24.05 -0.37 -0.17
N LYS A 162 -22.91 -1.04 0.07
CA LYS A 162 -22.10 -0.80 1.26
C LYS A 162 -21.49 0.60 1.19
N VAL A 163 -21.36 1.24 2.34
CA VAL A 163 -20.92 2.63 2.44
C VAL A 163 -19.40 2.67 2.58
N PRO A 164 -18.66 3.30 1.66
CA PRO A 164 -17.23 3.55 1.85
C PRO A 164 -17.03 4.62 2.94
N ILE A 165 -16.16 4.34 3.92
CA ILE A 165 -15.88 5.25 5.03
C ILE A 165 -14.37 5.47 5.13
N VAL A 166 -13.94 6.73 5.05
CA VAL A 166 -12.54 7.11 5.25
C VAL A 166 -12.14 6.84 6.68
N ILE A 167 -11.05 6.09 6.86
CA ILE A 167 -10.45 5.86 8.16
C ILE A 167 -9.48 7.00 8.47
N HIS A 168 -9.72 7.66 9.59
CA HIS A 168 -8.86 8.68 10.16
C HIS A 168 -7.96 8.07 11.25
N ASN A 169 -6.64 8.00 10.98
CA ASN A 169 -5.64 7.34 11.83
C ASN A 169 -4.52 8.27 12.29
N GLU A 170 -4.60 9.57 11.95
CA GLU A 170 -3.60 10.59 12.25
C GLU A 170 -3.44 10.89 13.75
N SER A 171 -4.47 10.65 14.55
CA SER A 171 -4.41 10.79 16.01
C SER A 171 -5.42 9.86 16.69
N GLU A 172 -5.22 9.60 17.99
CA GLU A 172 -6.20 8.86 18.80
C GLU A 172 -7.57 9.56 18.81
N GLN A 173 -7.57 10.88 18.82
CA GLN A 173 -8.80 11.69 18.81
C GLN A 173 -9.58 11.50 17.51
N ALA A 174 -8.90 11.53 16.37
CA ALA A 174 -9.51 11.33 15.06
C ALA A 174 -10.11 9.91 14.94
N ARG A 175 -9.37 8.89 15.39
CA ARG A 175 -9.85 7.50 15.46
C ARG A 175 -11.12 7.37 16.30
N LYS A 176 -11.14 8.00 17.47
CA LYS A 176 -12.29 8.00 18.37
C LYS A 176 -13.51 8.70 17.76
N TRP A 177 -13.31 9.80 17.04
CA TRP A 177 -14.38 10.54 16.38
C TRP A 177 -14.99 9.80 15.19
N SER A 178 -14.22 8.94 14.53
CA SER A 178 -14.71 8.10 13.42
C SER A 178 -15.24 6.73 13.87
N GLU A 179 -15.35 6.48 15.18
CA GLU A 179 -15.83 5.20 15.69
C GLU A 179 -17.31 4.98 15.37
N ILE A 180 -17.61 3.83 14.75
CA ILE A 180 -18.96 3.37 14.51
C ILE A 180 -19.33 2.45 15.66
N PHE A 181 -20.43 2.70 16.37
CA PHE A 181 -20.83 1.87 17.52
C PHE A 181 -21.76 0.72 17.15
N SER A 182 -22.55 0.87 16.09
CA SER A 182 -23.47 -0.18 15.62
C SER A 182 -22.72 -1.27 14.84
N GLU A 183 -22.78 -2.51 15.32
CA GLU A 183 -22.20 -3.68 14.65
C GLU A 183 -22.79 -3.92 13.26
N ASP A 184 -24.08 -3.63 13.06
CA ASP A 184 -24.72 -3.78 11.76
C ASP A 184 -24.25 -2.70 10.77
N THR A 185 -24.10 -1.46 11.24
CA THR A 185 -23.52 -0.39 10.42
C THR A 185 -22.06 -0.70 10.05
N LYS A 186 -21.27 -1.26 10.98
CA LYS A 186 -19.90 -1.73 10.68
C LYS A 186 -19.89 -2.77 9.56
N LYS A 187 -20.80 -3.75 9.57
CA LYS A 187 -20.89 -4.77 8.52
C LYS A 187 -21.28 -4.19 7.15
N GLN A 188 -22.05 -3.11 7.13
CA GLN A 188 -22.43 -2.37 5.92
C GLN A 188 -21.40 -1.32 5.48
N SER A 189 -20.30 -1.19 6.20
CA SER A 189 -19.23 -0.25 5.88
C SER A 189 -18.10 -0.94 5.10
N ILE A 190 -17.43 -0.17 4.24
CA ILE A 190 -16.18 -0.56 3.59
C ILE A 190 -15.11 0.46 4.02
N PRO A 191 -14.06 0.04 4.72
CA PRO A 191 -13.01 0.95 5.12
C PRO A 191 -12.21 1.47 3.92
N VAL A 192 -11.96 2.78 3.91
CA VAL A 192 -11.12 3.47 2.93
C VAL A 192 -9.88 4.00 3.63
N VAL A 193 -8.72 3.46 3.26
CA VAL A 193 -7.42 3.83 3.80
C VAL A 193 -6.71 4.78 2.84
N GLN A 194 -6.29 5.94 3.33
CA GLN A 194 -5.51 6.91 2.57
C GLN A 194 -4.02 6.69 2.84
N ALA A 195 -3.20 6.68 1.79
CA ALA A 195 -1.76 6.46 1.90
C ALA A 195 -0.98 7.38 0.96
N TRP A 196 -0.09 8.21 1.51
CA TRP A 196 0.76 9.08 0.69
C TRP A 196 1.72 8.28 -0.19
N GLN A 197 2.07 7.06 0.21
CA GLN A 197 2.91 6.14 -0.53
C GLN A 197 2.30 5.73 -1.88
N LEU A 198 0.97 5.87 -2.03
CA LEU A 198 0.25 5.64 -3.27
C LEU A 198 0.10 6.91 -4.13
N ASN A 199 0.59 8.07 -3.67
CA ASN A 199 0.56 9.32 -4.44
C ASN A 199 1.27 9.19 -5.78
N GLU A 200 0.90 10.08 -6.71
CA GLU A 200 1.55 10.21 -8.01
C GLU A 200 3.06 10.43 -7.84
N ARG A 201 3.83 10.12 -8.88
CA ARG A 201 5.26 10.49 -8.93
C ARG A 201 5.40 12.00 -8.83
N MET A 202 6.24 12.47 -7.90
CA MET A 202 6.49 13.88 -7.69
C MET A 202 7.33 14.45 -8.83
N TYR A 203 6.81 15.46 -9.54
CA TYR A 203 7.45 15.99 -10.76
C TYR A 203 8.45 17.13 -10.50
N GLY A 204 8.76 17.40 -9.23
CA GLY A 204 9.72 18.42 -8.81
C GLY A 204 9.36 19.80 -9.32
N ASP A 205 10.36 20.48 -9.86
CA ASP A 205 10.25 21.85 -10.39
C ASP A 205 9.33 21.93 -11.62
N LEU A 206 8.95 20.80 -12.23
CA LEU A 206 8.06 20.78 -13.39
C LEU A 206 6.58 20.97 -13.00
N GLN A 207 6.20 20.78 -11.73
CA GLN A 207 4.81 20.83 -11.31
C GLN A 207 4.17 22.20 -11.63
N GLY A 208 3.04 22.18 -12.32
CA GLY A 208 2.32 23.37 -12.76
C GLY A 208 2.74 23.89 -14.14
N LEU A 209 3.87 23.44 -14.69
CA LEU A 209 4.30 23.84 -16.02
C LEU A 209 3.52 23.10 -17.11
N ASN A 210 3.28 23.76 -18.23
CA ASN A 210 2.68 23.14 -19.41
C ASN A 210 3.69 22.20 -20.08
N LYS A 211 3.25 20.98 -20.41
CA LYS A 211 4.14 19.94 -20.96
C LYS A 211 4.71 20.32 -22.33
N GLN A 212 3.93 21.00 -23.17
CA GLN A 212 4.38 21.40 -24.50
C GLN A 212 5.40 22.52 -24.39
N GLU A 213 5.08 23.59 -23.65
CA GLU A 213 6.00 24.72 -23.43
C GLU A 213 7.30 24.29 -22.75
N THR A 214 7.22 23.35 -21.81
CA THR A 214 8.41 22.77 -21.16
C THR A 214 9.27 22.01 -22.17
N ALA A 215 8.65 21.24 -23.09
CA ALA A 215 9.37 20.55 -24.15
C ALA A 215 10.00 21.52 -25.16
N ASP A 216 9.36 22.66 -25.42
CA ASP A 216 9.90 23.71 -26.28
C ASP A 216 11.08 24.44 -25.61
N ARG A 217 11.05 24.60 -24.28
CA ARG A 217 12.12 25.26 -23.50
C ARG A 217 13.34 24.38 -23.25
N TYR A 218 13.12 23.13 -22.81
CA TYR A 218 14.19 22.22 -22.37
C TYR A 218 14.56 21.16 -23.41
N GLY A 219 13.82 21.08 -24.51
CA GLY A 219 13.98 20.06 -25.54
C GLY A 219 13.06 18.85 -25.32
N LYS A 220 12.54 18.32 -26.42
CA LYS A 220 11.60 17.18 -26.41
C LYS A 220 12.22 15.92 -25.81
N GLU A 221 13.49 15.65 -26.12
CA GLU A 221 14.20 14.46 -25.63
C GLU A 221 14.38 14.52 -24.12
N GLN A 222 14.84 15.65 -23.58
CA GLN A 222 15.04 15.84 -22.15
C GLN A 222 13.72 15.70 -21.37
N VAL A 223 12.64 16.33 -21.86
CA VAL A 223 11.32 16.23 -21.23
C VAL A 223 10.75 14.82 -21.37
N HIS A 224 11.01 14.13 -22.49
CA HIS A 224 10.63 12.75 -22.65
C HIS A 224 11.35 11.85 -21.64
N GLU A 225 12.67 12.03 -21.46
CA GLU A 225 13.48 11.32 -20.49
C GLU A 225 12.96 11.53 -19.06
N TRP A 226 12.76 12.78 -18.62
CA TRP A 226 12.16 13.05 -17.31
C TRP A 226 10.76 12.43 -17.13
N ARG A 227 9.99 12.29 -18.21
CA ARG A 227 8.63 11.73 -18.18
C ARG A 227 8.59 10.21 -18.20
N ARG A 228 9.52 9.58 -18.91
CA ARG A 228 9.44 8.17 -19.30
C ARG A 228 10.60 7.33 -18.80
N SER A 229 11.74 7.92 -18.43
CA SER A 229 12.83 7.16 -17.83
C SER A 229 12.40 6.50 -16.51
N TYR A 230 13.03 5.37 -16.21
CA TYR A 230 12.81 4.62 -14.99
C TYR A 230 13.52 5.27 -13.81
N ASP A 231 14.80 5.58 -13.97
CA ASP A 231 15.75 5.99 -12.95
C ASP A 231 16.12 7.48 -13.00
N ILE A 232 15.82 8.18 -14.10
CA ILE A 232 16.14 9.61 -14.25
C ILE A 232 14.97 10.47 -13.75
N PRO A 233 15.11 11.20 -12.63
CA PRO A 233 14.07 12.08 -12.13
C PRO A 233 14.06 13.43 -12.88
N PRO A 234 12.92 14.14 -12.91
CA PRO A 234 12.95 15.58 -13.18
C PRO A 234 13.69 16.34 -12.06
N PRO A 235 14.11 17.60 -12.29
CA PRO A 235 14.80 18.41 -11.28
C PRO A 235 14.00 18.49 -9.97
N ASN A 236 14.66 18.18 -8.85
CA ASN A 236 14.06 18.11 -7.52
C ASN A 236 12.80 17.21 -7.44
N GLY A 237 12.70 16.21 -8.31
CA GLY A 237 11.57 15.29 -8.45
C GLY A 237 11.87 13.86 -8.00
N GLU A 238 10.90 12.98 -8.21
CA GLU A 238 11.03 11.53 -8.07
C GLU A 238 11.19 10.87 -9.45
N SER A 239 12.06 9.87 -9.54
CA SER A 239 12.09 8.94 -10.67
C SER A 239 10.94 7.92 -10.56
N LEU A 240 10.72 7.10 -11.59
CA LEU A 240 9.74 6.01 -11.48
C LEU A 240 10.20 4.93 -10.51
N GLU A 241 11.51 4.70 -10.40
CA GLU A 241 12.15 3.80 -9.43
C GLU A 241 11.85 4.23 -8.00
N MET A 242 12.11 5.49 -7.62
CA MET A 242 11.81 6.01 -6.28
C MET A 242 10.32 5.89 -5.94
N CYS A 243 9.44 6.19 -6.90
CA CYS A 243 8.00 6.00 -6.75
C CYS A 243 7.65 4.52 -6.56
N ALA A 244 8.32 3.61 -7.27
CA ALA A 244 8.14 2.18 -7.13
C ALA A 244 8.58 1.65 -5.78
N GLU A 245 9.72 2.09 -5.26
CA GLU A 245 10.21 1.71 -3.93
C GLU A 245 9.12 1.93 -2.86
N ARG A 246 8.58 3.15 -2.77
CA ARG A 246 7.55 3.47 -1.76
C ARG A 246 6.21 2.79 -2.03
N ALA A 247 5.74 2.77 -3.30
CA ALA A 247 4.41 2.25 -3.63
C ALA A 247 4.35 0.72 -3.50
N VAL A 248 5.41 0.02 -3.92
CA VAL A 248 5.50 -1.44 -3.83
C VAL A 248 5.77 -1.88 -2.40
N ALA A 249 6.60 -1.17 -1.63
CA ALA A 249 6.78 -1.47 -0.21
C ALA A 249 5.45 -1.40 0.53
N TYR A 250 4.70 -0.29 0.37
CA TYR A 250 3.38 -0.14 0.97
C TYR A 250 2.39 -1.23 0.50
N PHE A 251 2.39 -1.57 -0.80
CA PHE A 251 1.54 -2.65 -1.31
C PHE A 251 1.84 -3.98 -0.61
N LYS A 252 3.13 -4.35 -0.47
CA LYS A 252 3.54 -5.61 0.17
C LYS A 252 3.25 -5.66 1.67
N GLU A 253 3.43 -4.55 2.35
CA GLU A 253 3.30 -4.46 3.82
C GLU A 253 1.84 -4.35 4.27
N GLU A 254 1.03 -3.58 3.55
CA GLU A 254 -0.33 -3.24 3.99
C GLU A 254 -1.42 -3.91 3.18
N ILE A 255 -1.24 -4.07 1.86
CA ILE A 255 -2.31 -4.48 0.94
C ILE A 255 -2.29 -5.98 0.66
N GLU A 256 -1.12 -6.54 0.32
CA GLU A 256 -0.95 -7.96 0.01
C GLU A 256 -1.40 -8.89 1.17
N PRO A 257 -1.15 -8.58 2.46
CA PRO A 257 -1.66 -9.38 3.57
C PRO A 257 -3.19 -9.46 3.61
N GLN A 258 -3.88 -8.44 3.13
CA GLN A 258 -5.35 -8.41 3.08
C GLN A 258 -5.86 -9.36 2.01
N LEU A 259 -5.22 -9.38 0.85
CA LEU A 259 -5.50 -10.34 -0.22
C LEU A 259 -5.22 -11.77 0.25
N LEU A 260 -4.11 -12.01 0.97
CA LEU A 260 -3.78 -13.31 1.58
C LEU A 260 -4.87 -13.78 2.57
N THR A 261 -5.51 -12.86 3.30
CA THR A 261 -6.62 -13.21 4.20
C THR A 261 -7.92 -13.56 3.47
N GLY A 262 -8.00 -13.26 2.16
CA GLY A 262 -9.15 -13.48 1.28
C GLY A 262 -10.06 -12.27 1.11
N LYS A 263 -9.63 -11.07 1.54
CA LYS A 263 -10.39 -9.83 1.32
C LYS A 263 -10.24 -9.36 -0.12
N ASN A 264 -11.32 -8.85 -0.70
CA ASN A 264 -11.30 -8.23 -2.01
C ASN A 264 -10.94 -6.74 -1.87
N VAL A 265 -9.93 -6.29 -2.60
CA VAL A 265 -9.36 -4.96 -2.44
C VAL A 265 -9.51 -4.13 -3.71
N MET A 266 -9.94 -2.88 -3.54
CA MET A 266 -9.87 -1.85 -4.59
C MET A 266 -8.78 -0.83 -4.25
N ILE A 267 -7.96 -0.45 -5.22
CA ILE A 267 -6.98 0.62 -5.12
C ILE A 267 -7.32 1.70 -6.16
N ALA A 268 -7.65 2.90 -5.72
CA ALA A 268 -7.74 4.06 -6.60
C ALA A 268 -6.52 4.97 -6.40
N ALA A 269 -5.71 5.14 -7.44
CA ALA A 269 -4.46 5.89 -7.35
C ALA A 269 -4.12 6.55 -8.69
N HIS A 270 -2.84 6.62 -9.03
CA HIS A 270 -2.32 7.43 -10.13
C HIS A 270 -1.58 6.62 -11.18
N GLY A 271 -1.22 7.26 -12.28
CA GLY A 271 -0.54 6.59 -13.38
C GLY A 271 0.76 5.95 -12.94
N ASN A 272 1.69 6.72 -12.35
CA ASN A 272 3.01 6.17 -12.01
C ASN A 272 2.94 5.17 -10.85
N SER A 273 2.20 5.47 -9.78
CA SER A 273 2.11 4.56 -8.64
C SER A 273 1.46 3.22 -9.00
N LEU A 274 0.42 3.22 -9.84
CA LEU A 274 -0.18 1.98 -10.34
C LEU A 274 0.73 1.25 -11.32
N ARG A 275 1.47 1.95 -12.20
CA ARG A 275 2.47 1.31 -13.07
C ARG A 275 3.53 0.60 -12.26
N SER A 276 4.02 1.20 -11.19
CA SER A 276 4.99 0.59 -10.30
C SER A 276 4.44 -0.66 -9.59
N ILE A 277 3.20 -0.61 -9.12
CA ILE A 277 2.54 -1.80 -8.55
C ILE A 277 2.39 -2.88 -9.62
N ILE A 278 1.89 -2.54 -10.81
CA ILE A 278 1.73 -3.48 -11.93
C ILE A 278 3.07 -4.10 -12.35
N MET A 279 4.15 -3.33 -12.37
CA MET A 279 5.50 -3.84 -12.60
C MET A 279 5.86 -4.96 -11.61
N TYR A 280 5.53 -4.79 -10.32
CA TYR A 280 5.69 -5.84 -9.32
C TYR A 280 4.77 -7.04 -9.56
N LEU A 281 3.48 -6.81 -9.83
CA LEU A 281 2.48 -7.88 -9.99
C LEU A 281 2.77 -8.79 -11.19
N ASP A 282 3.13 -8.19 -12.33
CA ASP A 282 3.38 -8.89 -13.59
C ASP A 282 4.86 -9.18 -13.84
N LYS A 283 5.73 -8.81 -12.88
CA LYS A 283 7.19 -8.98 -12.94
C LYS A 283 7.80 -8.35 -14.21
N LEU A 284 7.34 -7.15 -14.54
CA LEU A 284 7.81 -6.40 -15.71
C LEU A 284 9.23 -5.87 -15.47
N THR A 285 10.00 -5.80 -16.54
CA THR A 285 11.30 -5.11 -16.61
C THR A 285 11.12 -3.58 -16.60
N SER A 286 12.22 -2.85 -16.38
CA SER A 286 12.20 -1.38 -16.44
C SER A 286 11.82 -0.87 -17.83
N GLN A 287 12.14 -1.57 -18.92
CA GLN A 287 11.75 -1.19 -20.27
C GLN A 287 10.24 -1.43 -20.53
N GLU A 288 9.69 -2.54 -20.03
CA GLU A 288 8.27 -2.87 -20.20
C GLU A 288 7.34 -1.94 -19.40
N VAL A 289 7.75 -1.50 -18.21
CA VAL A 289 6.92 -0.55 -17.42
C VAL A 289 6.88 0.85 -18.05
N ILE A 290 7.91 1.23 -18.80
CA ILE A 290 7.97 2.54 -19.48
C ILE A 290 6.92 2.63 -20.59
N SER A 291 6.75 1.52 -21.33
CA SER A 291 5.75 1.39 -22.40
C SER A 291 4.34 1.12 -21.89
N LEU A 292 4.19 0.69 -20.63
CA LEU A 292 2.88 0.52 -20.01
C LEU A 292 2.15 1.86 -19.89
N GLU A 293 0.97 1.94 -20.51
CA GLU A 293 0.07 3.08 -20.40
C GLU A 293 -1.24 2.66 -19.72
N LEU A 294 -1.69 3.48 -18.77
CA LEU A 294 -2.94 3.27 -18.04
C LEU A 294 -3.92 4.38 -18.39
N SER A 295 -5.05 4.04 -19.01
CA SER A 295 -6.12 5.01 -19.25
C SER A 295 -6.76 5.49 -17.96
N THR A 296 -7.28 6.72 -17.95
CA THR A 296 -8.02 7.29 -16.81
C THR A 296 -9.37 6.59 -16.64
N GLY A 297 -9.78 6.32 -15.40
CA GLY A 297 -11.09 5.74 -15.09
C GLY A 297 -11.36 4.35 -15.64
N ILE A 298 -10.35 3.64 -16.16
CA ILE A 298 -10.51 2.25 -16.62
C ILE A 298 -10.00 1.31 -15.52
N PRO A 299 -10.88 0.52 -14.87
CA PRO A 299 -10.48 -0.42 -13.83
C PRO A 299 -9.70 -1.59 -14.41
N MET A 300 -8.68 -2.08 -13.70
CA MET A 300 -7.92 -3.27 -14.06
C MET A 300 -8.09 -4.34 -12.97
N LEU A 301 -8.56 -5.52 -13.37
CA LEU A 301 -8.84 -6.63 -12.47
C LEU A 301 -7.69 -7.64 -12.47
N TYR A 302 -7.28 -8.02 -11.25
CA TYR A 302 -6.43 -9.15 -10.96
C TYR A 302 -7.17 -10.14 -10.05
N ILE A 303 -6.92 -11.43 -10.27
CA ILE A 303 -7.29 -12.48 -9.33
C ILE A 303 -6.03 -12.92 -8.59
N PHE A 304 -6.04 -12.78 -7.28
CA PHE A 304 -5.00 -13.29 -6.41
C PHE A 304 -5.37 -14.68 -5.92
N LYS A 305 -4.50 -15.66 -6.22
CA LYS A 305 -4.70 -17.05 -5.83
C LYS A 305 -3.36 -17.71 -5.57
N GLU A 306 -3.22 -18.33 -4.40
CA GLU A 306 -2.02 -19.11 -4.03
C GLU A 306 -0.71 -18.31 -4.17
N GLY A 307 -0.71 -17.04 -3.77
CA GLY A 307 0.48 -16.17 -3.87
C GLY A 307 0.79 -15.67 -5.29
N ARG A 308 -0.10 -15.91 -6.26
CA ARG A 308 0.06 -15.48 -7.65
C ARG A 308 -1.03 -14.48 -8.05
N PHE A 309 -0.62 -13.46 -8.79
CA PHE A 309 -1.51 -12.49 -9.40
C PHE A 309 -1.80 -12.90 -10.85
N ILE A 310 -3.07 -12.99 -11.21
CA ILE A 310 -3.52 -13.35 -12.56
C ILE A 310 -4.29 -12.16 -13.12
N ARG A 311 -3.68 -11.43 -14.07
CA ARG A 311 -4.32 -10.31 -14.75
C ARG A 311 -5.51 -10.80 -15.58
N ARG A 312 -6.68 -10.16 -15.40
CA ARG A 312 -7.91 -10.44 -16.18
C ARG A 312 -8.28 -9.33 -17.16
N GLY A 313 -7.69 -8.14 -17.00
CA GLY A 313 -7.98 -6.98 -17.86
C GLY A 313 -9.04 -6.06 -17.24
N SER A 314 -9.62 -5.17 -18.05
CA SER A 314 -10.68 -4.25 -17.61
C SER A 314 -12.06 -4.84 -17.89
N PRO A 315 -12.96 -4.91 -16.89
CA PRO A 315 -14.35 -5.19 -17.17
C PRO A 315 -14.89 -4.17 -18.18
N VAL A 316 -15.46 -4.66 -19.28
CA VAL A 316 -15.98 -3.81 -20.37
C VAL A 316 -17.38 -3.31 -20.01
N ALA A 317 -18.17 -4.15 -19.36
CA ALA A 317 -19.49 -3.85 -18.81
C ALA A 317 -19.72 -4.63 -17.50
N PRO A 318 -20.77 -4.35 -16.70
CA PRO A 318 -21.06 -5.10 -15.48
C PRO A 318 -21.27 -6.61 -15.70
N SER A 319 -21.71 -7.01 -16.89
CA SER A 319 -22.23 -8.37 -17.17
C SER A 319 -21.41 -9.17 -18.19
N GLU A 320 -20.40 -8.58 -18.84
CA GLU A 320 -19.73 -9.18 -20.01
C GLU A 320 -18.69 -10.25 -19.64
N ALA A 321 -18.91 -11.49 -20.04
CA ALA A 321 -18.16 -12.66 -19.58
C ALA A 321 -16.63 -12.65 -19.81
N GLY A 322 -16.11 -11.86 -20.76
CA GLY A 322 -14.71 -11.95 -21.21
C GLY A 322 -13.66 -11.61 -20.13
N VAL A 323 -13.93 -10.61 -19.28
CA VAL A 323 -13.01 -10.22 -18.19
C VAL A 323 -13.37 -10.90 -16.87
N TYR A 324 -14.64 -11.24 -16.68
CA TYR A 324 -15.07 -12.08 -15.57
C TYR A 324 -15.11 -13.53 -16.00
N ALA A 325 -13.96 -14.12 -16.36
CA ALA A 325 -13.85 -15.58 -16.23
C ALA A 325 -14.10 -15.90 -14.74
N TYR A 326 -15.37 -16.07 -14.38
CA TYR A 326 -15.83 -15.98 -13.01
C TYR A 326 -15.15 -17.11 -12.27
N THR A 327 -14.36 -16.74 -11.28
CA THR A 327 -13.98 -17.72 -10.30
C THR A 327 -15.26 -18.20 -9.62
N ARG A 328 -15.30 -19.44 -9.13
CA ARG A 328 -16.51 -19.99 -8.49
C ARG A 328 -17.04 -19.05 -7.40
N THR A 329 -16.14 -18.37 -6.69
CA THR A 329 -16.46 -17.39 -5.65
C THR A 329 -17.18 -16.16 -6.22
N LEU A 330 -16.67 -15.57 -7.31
CA LEU A 330 -17.30 -14.41 -7.95
C LEU A 330 -18.66 -14.77 -8.58
N ALA A 331 -18.78 -15.96 -9.18
CA ALA A 331 -20.04 -16.44 -9.72
C ALA A 331 -21.11 -16.57 -8.62
N LEU A 332 -20.77 -17.18 -7.49
CA LEU A 332 -21.66 -17.32 -6.34
C LEU A 332 -22.03 -15.97 -5.71
N TYR A 333 -21.07 -15.03 -5.66
CA TYR A 333 -21.36 -13.68 -5.17
C TYR A 333 -22.36 -12.95 -6.07
N ARG A 334 -22.17 -13.02 -7.39
CA ARG A 334 -23.09 -12.43 -8.36
C ARG A 334 -24.48 -13.05 -8.25
N GLN A 335 -24.58 -14.38 -8.18
CA GLN A 335 -25.86 -15.06 -7.99
C GLN A 335 -26.59 -14.54 -6.74
N LYS A 336 -25.89 -14.43 -5.61
CA LYS A 336 -26.47 -13.86 -4.38
C LYS A 336 -26.90 -12.40 -4.53
N LEU A 337 -26.14 -11.59 -5.28
CA LEU A 337 -26.55 -10.23 -5.57
C LEU A 337 -27.82 -10.19 -6.42
N ASP A 338 -27.93 -11.07 -7.41
CA ASP A 338 -29.11 -11.15 -8.27
C ASP A 338 -30.33 -11.55 -7.43
N GLU A 339 -30.23 -12.58 -6.59
CA GLU A 339 -31.28 -13.03 -5.65
C GLU A 339 -31.73 -11.94 -4.65
N MET A 340 -30.86 -10.99 -4.30
CA MET A 340 -31.21 -9.89 -3.39
C MET A 340 -32.00 -8.74 -4.05
N PHE A 341 -31.99 -8.66 -5.37
CA PHE A 341 -32.58 -7.54 -6.13
C PHE A 341 -33.63 -7.97 -7.17
N THR A 342 -33.87 -9.27 -7.33
CA THR A 342 -35.14 -9.85 -7.81
C THR A 342 -36.17 -9.86 -6.70
#